data_AF-A0A068YVM8-F1
#
_entry.id   AF-A0A068YVM8-F1
#
_cell.length_a   1.000
_cell.length_b   1.000
_cell.length_c   1.000
_cell.angle_alpha   90.00
_cell.angle_beta   90.00
_cell.angle_gamma   90.00
#
_symmetry.space_group_name_H-M   'P 1'
#
loop_
_entity.id
_entity.type
_entity.pdbx_description
1 polymer ?
#
loop_
_entity_poly.entity_id
_entity_poly.type
_entity_poly.pdbx_seq_one_letter_code
_entity_poly.pdbx_strand_id
1 'polypeptide(L)'
;MKICFPARNKNGENYATLDEMMELIGREKQAPWLVGTNRMWYGGIQLTETSAPGSVLKAETMDSAVALQCMADGEVVAEHLNKDYQKNTYNGQTLQYSTTFVLVKSICKPAPEKDYTWLEFYSLYMGLAPLSVFPKMDCFCVTDKGDGLRKRQHNGAKQNGQAAPLPSGGILKKGN
;
A
#
# COMPACT_ATOMS: atom_id res chain seq x y z
N MET A 1 -3.58 -12.37 14.52
CA MET A 1 -3.59 -11.64 13.24
C MET A 1 -4.02 -10.22 13.53
N LYS A 2 -3.24 -9.21 13.14
CA LYS A 2 -3.72 -7.83 13.15
C LYS A 2 -4.51 -7.59 11.86
N ILE A 3 -5.61 -6.88 11.98
CA ILE A 3 -6.44 -6.46 10.86
C ILE A 3 -6.70 -4.96 10.92
N CYS A 4 -6.95 -4.35 9.77
CA CYS A 4 -7.34 -2.95 9.65
C CYS A 4 -8.20 -2.71 8.41
N PHE A 5 -8.84 -1.56 8.33
CA PHE A 5 -9.48 -1.13 7.09
C PHE A 5 -8.42 -0.78 6.04
N PRO A 6 -8.66 -1.12 4.75
CA PRO A 6 -7.68 -0.91 3.69
C PRO A 6 -7.44 0.58 3.38
N ALA A 7 -8.40 1.43 3.70
CA ALA A 7 -8.36 2.87 3.46
C ALA A 7 -8.27 3.65 4.77
N ARG A 8 -7.75 4.87 4.65
CA ARG A 8 -7.75 5.88 5.72
C ARG A 8 -8.65 7.03 5.36
N ASN A 9 -9.17 7.70 6.39
CA ASN A 9 -10.00 8.87 6.24
C ASN A 9 -9.18 10.07 5.70
N LYS A 10 -9.84 11.21 5.49
CA LYS A 10 -9.22 12.44 4.96
C LYS A 10 -8.07 13.00 5.81
N ASN A 11 -8.00 12.65 7.09
CA ASN A 11 -6.93 13.07 8.00
C ASN A 11 -5.76 12.07 8.00
N GLY A 12 -5.86 10.99 7.23
CA GLY A 12 -4.88 9.91 7.23
C GLY A 12 -4.97 8.99 8.44
N GLU A 13 -6.12 8.94 9.11
CA GLU A 13 -6.41 8.09 10.28
C GLU A 13 -7.26 6.87 9.87
N ASN A 14 -7.31 5.85 10.73
CA ASN A 14 -8.19 4.70 10.50
C ASN A 14 -9.66 5.09 10.68
N TYR A 15 -10.54 4.50 9.86
CA TYR A 15 -11.98 4.55 10.11
C TYR A 15 -12.32 3.89 11.45
N ALA A 16 -13.26 4.46 12.19
CA ALA A 16 -13.56 4.03 13.54
C ALA A 16 -14.47 2.79 13.56
N THR A 17 -15.37 2.68 12.59
CA THR A 17 -16.38 1.62 12.52
C THR A 17 -16.54 1.04 11.13
N LEU A 18 -17.10 -0.16 11.06
CA LEU A 18 -17.47 -0.79 9.79
C LEU A 18 -18.52 0.03 9.05
N ASP A 19 -19.52 0.56 9.76
CA ASP A 19 -20.61 1.33 9.16
C ASP A 19 -20.09 2.59 8.44
N GLU A 20 -19.12 3.29 9.03
CA GLU A 20 -18.49 4.46 8.41
C GLU A 20 -17.80 4.09 7.08
N MET A 21 -17.03 3.00 7.08
CA MET A 21 -16.35 2.50 5.88
C MET A 21 -17.37 2.02 4.83
N MET A 22 -18.38 1.26 5.23
CA MET A 22 -19.38 0.69 4.33
C MET A 22 -20.30 1.75 3.74
N GLU A 23 -20.62 2.81 4.48
CA GLU A 23 -21.35 3.96 3.96
C GLU A 23 -20.58 4.62 2.80
N LEU A 24 -19.27 4.78 2.93
CA LEU A 24 -18.43 5.34 1.88
C LEU A 24 -18.28 4.40 0.68
N ILE A 25 -18.10 3.09 0.91
CA ILE A 25 -18.09 2.08 -0.15
C ILE A 25 -19.43 2.09 -0.91
N GLY A 26 -20.56 2.25 -0.21
CA GLY A 26 -21.89 2.33 -0.81
C GLY A 26 -22.09 3.55 -1.70
N ARG A 27 -21.24 4.58 -1.59
CA ARG A 27 -21.26 5.79 -2.42
C ARG A 27 -20.37 5.66 -3.67
N GLU A 28 -19.64 4.56 -3.84
CA GLU A 28 -18.82 4.31 -5.03
C GLU A 28 -19.70 4.19 -6.29
N LYS A 29 -19.39 4.98 -7.33
CA LYS A 29 -20.29 5.16 -8.47
C LYS A 29 -20.44 3.94 -9.37
N GLN A 30 -19.37 3.15 -9.56
CA GLN A 30 -19.34 2.11 -10.60
C GLN A 30 -19.63 0.71 -10.06
N ALA A 31 -19.18 0.42 -8.84
CA ALA A 31 -19.36 -0.87 -8.20
C ALA A 31 -19.45 -0.70 -6.68
N PRO A 32 -20.59 -0.20 -6.15
CA PRO A 32 -20.86 -0.40 -4.75
C PRO A 32 -20.90 -1.91 -4.51
N TRP A 33 -20.19 -2.38 -3.49
CA TRP A 33 -20.27 -3.77 -3.06
C TRP A 33 -21.74 -4.14 -2.85
N LEU A 34 -22.28 -5.28 -3.30
CA LEU A 34 -21.66 -6.52 -3.82
C LEU A 34 -21.92 -6.76 -5.32
N VAL A 35 -22.72 -5.90 -5.94
CA VAL A 35 -23.19 -6.03 -7.33
C VAL A 35 -22.83 -4.75 -8.07
N GLY A 36 -22.03 -4.89 -9.14
CA GLY A 36 -21.66 -3.76 -9.97
C GLY A 36 -22.86 -3.15 -10.68
N THR A 37 -22.72 -1.91 -11.15
CA THR A 37 -23.75 -1.23 -11.98
C THR A 37 -24.10 -2.00 -13.26
N ASN A 38 -23.23 -2.90 -13.70
CA ASN A 38 -23.45 -3.86 -14.79
C ASN A 38 -24.28 -5.10 -14.39
N ARG A 39 -24.82 -5.15 -13.17
CA ARG A 39 -25.59 -6.28 -12.60
C ARG A 39 -24.81 -7.60 -12.48
N MET A 40 -23.48 -7.52 -12.49
CA MET A 40 -22.60 -8.68 -12.30
C MET A 40 -22.08 -8.71 -10.86
N TRP A 41 -21.85 -9.91 -10.34
CA TRP A 41 -21.16 -10.09 -9.07
C TRP A 41 -19.77 -9.46 -9.14
N TYR A 42 -19.45 -8.64 -8.15
CA TYR A 42 -18.16 -8.01 -8.05
C TYR A 42 -17.37 -8.68 -6.93
N GLY A 43 -16.28 -9.38 -7.30
CA GLY A 43 -15.47 -10.17 -6.37
C GLY A 43 -14.56 -9.36 -5.44
N GLY A 44 -14.76 -8.04 -5.35
CA GLY A 44 -13.93 -7.13 -4.56
C GLY A 44 -14.67 -5.85 -4.19
N ILE A 45 -13.91 -4.86 -3.71
CA ILE A 45 -14.40 -3.50 -3.46
C ILE A 45 -13.54 -2.53 -4.26
N GLN A 46 -14.15 -1.46 -4.79
CA GLN A 46 -13.41 -0.36 -5.37
C GLN A 46 -13.15 0.69 -4.29
N LEU A 47 -11.91 1.16 -4.22
CA LEU A 47 -11.54 2.29 -3.37
C LEU A 47 -11.16 3.46 -4.28
N THR A 48 -11.90 4.55 -4.17
CA THR A 48 -11.62 5.81 -4.88
C THR A 48 -11.39 6.94 -3.88
N GLU A 49 -11.31 8.18 -4.37
CA GLU A 49 -11.33 9.37 -3.51
C GLU A 49 -12.55 9.43 -2.58
N THR A 50 -13.64 8.75 -2.93
CA THR A 50 -14.85 8.70 -2.10
C THR A 50 -14.62 7.95 -0.79
N SER A 51 -14.02 6.76 -0.85
CA SER A 51 -13.80 5.88 0.31
C SER A 51 -12.39 5.92 0.88
N ALA A 52 -11.41 6.39 0.10
CA ALA A 52 -10.01 6.53 0.50
C ALA A 52 -9.44 7.93 0.15
N PRO A 53 -10.08 9.03 0.60
CA PRO A 53 -9.68 10.39 0.22
C PRO A 53 -8.23 10.71 0.60
N GLY A 54 -7.75 10.18 1.73
CA GLY A 54 -6.36 10.36 2.17
C GLY A 54 -5.34 9.59 1.35
N SER A 55 -5.75 8.62 0.52
CA SER A 55 -4.84 7.74 -0.21
C SER A 55 -4.67 8.07 -1.69
N VAL A 56 -5.35 9.11 -2.17
CA VAL A 56 -5.24 9.52 -3.57
C VAL A 56 -3.96 10.34 -3.76
N LEU A 57 -3.06 9.84 -4.60
CA LEU A 57 -1.87 10.55 -5.02
C LEU A 57 -2.20 11.53 -6.14
N LYS A 58 -2.19 12.82 -5.81
CA LYS A 58 -2.27 13.96 -6.74
C LYS A 58 -1.05 14.86 -6.51
N ALA A 59 -0.77 15.75 -7.44
CA ALA A 59 0.32 16.71 -7.29
C ALA A 59 0.16 17.54 -6.00
N GLU A 60 -1.06 17.94 -5.68
CA GLU A 60 -1.42 18.70 -4.48
C GLU A 60 -1.47 17.89 -3.18
N THR A 61 -1.61 16.57 -3.23
CA THR A 61 -1.72 15.71 -2.03
C THR A 61 -0.48 14.86 -1.78
N MET A 62 0.58 15.02 -2.58
CA MET A 62 1.76 14.14 -2.56
C MET A 62 2.44 14.05 -1.19
N ASP A 63 2.53 15.15 -0.45
CA ASP A 63 3.17 15.19 0.87
C ASP A 63 2.27 14.68 2.02
N SER A 64 0.96 14.65 1.80
CA SER A 64 -0.04 14.28 2.81
C SER A 64 -0.70 12.92 2.54
N ALA A 65 -0.52 12.36 1.35
CA ALA A 65 -1.16 11.11 0.95
C ALA A 65 -0.64 9.96 1.81
N VAL A 66 -1.57 9.16 2.33
CA VAL A 66 -1.28 7.97 3.11
C VAL A 66 -1.52 6.72 2.28
N ALA A 67 -0.58 5.78 2.32
CA ALA A 67 -0.71 4.54 1.58
C ALA A 67 -1.97 3.75 2.00
N LEU A 68 -2.55 3.02 1.03
CA LEU A 68 -3.50 1.97 1.34
C LEU A 68 -2.84 0.91 2.23
N GLN A 69 -3.63 0.31 3.11
CA GLN A 69 -3.16 -0.64 4.10
C GLN A 69 -3.51 -2.06 3.68
N CYS A 70 -2.60 -3.00 3.96
CA CYS A 70 -2.95 -4.41 3.90
C CYS A 70 -3.97 -4.70 5.02
N MET A 71 -5.15 -5.22 4.66
CA MET A 71 -6.25 -5.47 5.60
C MET A 71 -5.90 -6.49 6.69
N ALA A 72 -4.90 -7.34 6.45
CA ALA A 72 -4.37 -8.30 7.39
C ALA A 72 -2.84 -8.37 7.27
N ASP A 73 -2.16 -8.68 8.37
CA ASP A 73 -0.74 -9.02 8.34
C ASP A 73 -0.51 -10.26 7.48
N GLY A 74 0.54 -10.23 6.66
CA GLY A 74 0.88 -11.32 5.77
C GLY A 74 2.18 -11.09 5.00
N GLU A 75 2.41 -11.94 4.02
CA GLU A 75 3.59 -11.91 3.16
C GLU A 75 3.20 -11.51 1.73
N VAL A 76 3.96 -10.63 1.11
CA VAL A 76 3.82 -10.35 -0.33
C VAL A 76 4.35 -11.55 -1.09
N VAL A 77 3.45 -12.26 -1.78
CA VAL A 77 3.76 -13.50 -2.50
C VAL A 77 3.77 -13.33 -4.02
N ALA A 78 3.18 -12.24 -4.51
CA ALA A 78 3.31 -11.81 -5.90
C ALA A 78 3.11 -10.30 -6.00
N GLU A 79 3.84 -9.69 -6.93
CA GLU A 79 3.71 -8.27 -7.24
C GLU A 79 4.01 -8.01 -8.70
N HIS A 80 3.45 -6.92 -9.21
CA HIS A 80 3.81 -6.35 -10.50
C HIS A 80 3.76 -4.84 -10.38
N LEU A 81 4.82 -4.15 -10.80
CA LEU A 81 4.91 -2.69 -10.76
C LEU A 81 5.01 -2.14 -12.18
N ASN A 82 4.10 -1.25 -12.55
CA ASN A 82 4.27 -0.47 -13.76
C ASN A 82 5.24 0.69 -13.54
N LYS A 83 6.12 0.91 -14.50
CA LYS A 83 6.92 2.14 -14.56
C LYS A 83 6.03 3.36 -14.78
N ASP A 84 5.09 3.26 -15.73
CA ASP A 84 4.19 4.31 -16.17
C ASP A 84 2.78 3.76 -16.36
N TYR A 85 1.77 4.63 -16.33
CA TYR A 85 0.42 4.23 -16.71
C TYR A 85 0.38 3.71 -18.15
N GLN A 86 -0.40 2.65 -18.35
CA GLN A 86 -0.72 2.13 -19.67
C GLN A 86 -1.89 2.89 -20.28
N LYS A 87 -1.94 2.91 -21.61
CA LYS A 87 -3.02 3.54 -22.38
C LYS A 87 -3.58 2.55 -23.38
N ASN A 88 -4.89 2.53 -23.54
CA ASN A 88 -5.55 1.75 -24.59
C ASN A 88 -6.83 2.48 -25.05
N THR A 89 -7.29 2.20 -26.26
CA THR A 89 -8.52 2.77 -26.80
C THR A 89 -9.67 1.79 -26.64
N TYR A 90 -10.75 2.23 -25.99
CA TYR A 90 -11.97 1.45 -25.82
C TYR A 90 -13.18 2.33 -26.15
N ASN A 91 -14.10 1.85 -27.00
CA ASN A 91 -15.26 2.59 -27.48
C ASN A 91 -14.93 4.03 -27.96
N GLY A 92 -13.80 4.19 -28.66
CA GLY A 92 -13.33 5.48 -29.17
C GLY A 92 -12.74 6.43 -28.12
N GLN A 93 -12.67 6.03 -26.84
CA GLN A 93 -12.05 6.82 -25.78
C GLN A 93 -10.67 6.25 -25.44
N THR A 94 -9.70 7.13 -25.22
CA THR A 94 -8.39 6.73 -24.69
C THR A 94 -8.52 6.57 -23.17
N LEU A 95 -8.35 5.35 -22.69
CA LEU A 95 -8.36 5.01 -21.27
C LEU A 95 -6.93 4.89 -20.76
N GLN A 96 -6.73 5.37 -19.54
CA GLN A 96 -5.49 5.24 -18.79
C GLN A 96 -5.71 4.28 -17.63
N TYR A 97 -4.82 3.30 -17.46
CA TYR A 97 -4.95 2.28 -16.42
C TYR A 97 -3.58 1.81 -15.92
N SER A 98 -3.58 1.18 -14.76
CA SER A 98 -2.40 0.55 -14.16
C SER A 98 -2.70 -0.92 -13.92
N THR A 99 -1.77 -1.78 -14.32
CA THR A 99 -1.75 -3.20 -13.97
C THR A 99 -0.97 -3.46 -12.70
N THR A 100 -0.52 -2.41 -11.99
CA THR A 100 0.23 -2.54 -10.75
C THR A 100 -0.64 -3.22 -9.70
N PHE A 101 -0.11 -4.30 -9.13
CA PHE A 101 -0.80 -5.06 -8.09
C PHE A 101 0.18 -5.63 -7.06
N VAL A 102 -0.37 -5.91 -5.88
CA VAL A 102 0.29 -6.67 -4.81
C VAL A 102 -0.67 -7.75 -4.32
N LEU A 103 -0.16 -8.97 -4.16
CA LEU A 103 -0.88 -10.12 -3.59
C LEU A 103 -0.28 -10.48 -2.24
N VAL A 104 -1.09 -10.41 -1.20
CA VAL A 104 -0.68 -10.70 0.18
C VAL A 104 -1.29 -12.02 0.62
N LYS A 105 -0.45 -12.98 1.01
CA LYS A 105 -0.84 -14.22 1.66
C LYS A 105 -0.90 -13.99 3.17
N SER A 106 -2.06 -14.29 3.76
CA SER A 106 -2.30 -14.16 5.19
C SER A 106 -2.72 -15.51 5.77
N ILE A 107 -2.31 -15.78 7.02
CA ILE A 107 -2.70 -17.01 7.73
C ILE A 107 -3.32 -16.62 9.07
N CYS A 108 -4.63 -16.84 9.21
CA CYS A 108 -5.31 -16.70 10.48
C CYS A 108 -5.20 -18.02 11.25
N LYS A 109 -4.70 -17.97 12.48
CA LYS A 109 -4.54 -19.13 13.37
C LYS A 109 -5.32 -18.90 14.67
N PRO A 110 -6.65 -19.08 14.69
CA PRO A 110 -7.46 -18.86 15.90
C PRO A 110 -7.04 -19.78 17.05
N ALA A 111 -6.72 -21.04 16.74
CA ALA A 111 -6.10 -21.99 17.68
C ALA A 111 -4.76 -22.48 17.10
N PRO A 112 -3.61 -21.94 17.58
CA PRO A 112 -2.28 -22.30 17.07
C PRO A 112 -1.96 -23.79 17.11
N GLU A 113 -2.48 -24.54 18.08
CA GLU A 113 -2.23 -25.98 18.21
C GLU A 113 -3.11 -26.86 17.30
N LYS A 114 -4.09 -26.26 16.61
CA LYS A 114 -5.11 -26.98 15.82
C LYS A 114 -5.10 -26.48 14.38
N ASP A 115 -4.24 -27.09 13.56
CA ASP A 115 -4.04 -26.73 12.15
C ASP A 115 -5.34 -26.70 11.32
N TYR A 116 -6.29 -27.60 11.59
CA TYR A 116 -7.61 -27.63 10.94
C TYR A 116 -8.48 -26.39 11.21
N THR A 117 -8.11 -25.54 12.16
CA THR A 117 -8.78 -24.25 12.43
C THR A 117 -8.14 -23.08 11.70
N TRP A 118 -7.00 -23.29 11.04
CA TRP A 118 -6.28 -22.23 10.37
C TRP A 118 -6.94 -21.89 9.04
N LEU A 119 -6.93 -20.61 8.70
CA LEU A 119 -7.41 -20.10 7.42
C LEU A 119 -6.27 -19.41 6.70
N GLU A 120 -5.82 -20.01 5.60
CA GLU A 120 -4.97 -19.36 4.62
C GLU A 120 -5.85 -18.62 3.60
N PHE A 121 -5.57 -17.34 3.37
CA PHE A 121 -6.27 -16.55 2.36
C PHE A 121 -5.35 -15.54 1.71
N TYR A 122 -5.80 -15.03 0.56
CA TYR A 122 -5.04 -14.09 -0.26
C TYR A 122 -5.84 -12.81 -0.47
N SER A 123 -5.20 -11.67 -0.26
CA SER A 123 -5.78 -10.35 -0.55
C SER A 123 -5.04 -9.72 -1.73
N LEU A 124 -5.77 -9.42 -2.79
CA LEU A 124 -5.26 -8.84 -4.03
C LEU A 124 -5.59 -7.35 -4.09
N TYR A 125 -4.56 -6.51 -4.13
CA TYR A 125 -4.67 -5.05 -4.28
C TYR A 125 -4.29 -4.70 -5.72
N MET A 126 -5.23 -4.17 -6.50
CA MET A 126 -5.05 -3.86 -7.93
C MET A 126 -5.35 -2.39 -8.24
N GLY A 127 -4.91 -1.94 -9.41
CA GLY A 127 -5.14 -0.57 -9.86
C GLY A 127 -4.32 0.45 -9.08
N LEU A 128 -3.23 0.01 -8.46
CA LEU A 128 -2.33 0.87 -7.68
C LEU A 128 -1.57 1.82 -8.61
N ALA A 129 -1.14 2.95 -8.07
CA ALA A 129 -0.45 3.96 -8.86
C ALA A 129 0.92 3.44 -9.35
N PRO A 130 1.32 3.74 -10.60
CA PRO A 130 2.61 3.32 -11.16
C PRO A 130 3.76 4.12 -10.54
N LEU A 131 5.00 3.67 -10.73
CA LEU A 131 6.18 4.32 -10.15
C LEU A 131 6.33 5.80 -10.57
N SER A 132 5.92 6.16 -11.78
CA SER A 132 6.11 7.52 -12.30
C SER A 132 5.26 8.60 -11.63
N VAL A 133 4.24 8.24 -10.85
CA VAL A 133 3.50 9.24 -10.06
C VAL A 133 4.20 9.60 -8.76
N PHE A 134 5.13 8.78 -8.28
CA PHE A 134 5.84 9.04 -7.04
C PHE A 134 6.95 10.06 -7.29
N PRO A 135 7.26 10.92 -6.29
CA PRO A 135 8.36 11.85 -6.44
C PRO A 135 9.66 11.07 -6.62
N LYS A 136 10.52 11.54 -7.52
CA LYS A 136 11.87 11.01 -7.63
C LYS A 136 12.60 11.37 -6.35
N MET A 137 12.82 10.38 -5.50
CA MET A 137 13.69 10.53 -4.35
C MET A 137 15.13 10.33 -4.79
N ASP A 138 16.04 11.14 -4.27
CA ASP A 138 17.47 10.88 -4.40
C ASP A 138 17.82 9.62 -3.60
N CYS A 139 17.90 8.50 -4.30
CA CYS A 139 18.33 7.24 -3.72
C CYS A 139 19.86 7.22 -3.66
N PHE A 140 20.43 7.34 -2.46
CA PHE A 140 21.87 7.16 -2.27
C PHE A 140 22.21 5.67 -2.26
N CYS A 141 22.85 5.18 -3.33
CA CYS A 141 23.47 3.86 -3.32
C CYS A 141 24.89 3.96 -2.76
N VAL A 142 25.28 2.98 -1.93
CA VAL A 142 26.69 2.81 -1.56
C VAL A 142 27.41 2.27 -2.78
N THR A 143 28.34 3.04 -3.33
CA THR A 143 29.20 2.57 -4.43
C THR A 143 30.30 1.67 -3.88
N ASP A 144 30.91 0.82 -4.72
CA ASP A 144 32.08 0.00 -4.33
C ASP A 144 33.31 0.84 -3.91
N LYS A 145 33.30 2.15 -4.20
CA LYS A 145 34.30 3.14 -3.78
C LYS A 145 33.84 4.00 -2.59
N GLY A 146 32.64 3.75 -2.06
CA GLY A 146 32.07 4.48 -0.94
C GLY A 146 32.88 4.25 0.33
N ASP A 147 33.76 5.21 0.66
CA ASP A 147 34.44 5.32 1.95
C ASP A 147 33.81 6.47 2.74
N GLY A 148 33.90 6.47 4.07
CA GLY A 148 33.43 7.61 4.88
C GLY A 148 31.96 7.59 5.32
N LEU A 149 31.14 6.60 4.95
CA LEU A 149 29.74 6.53 5.38
C LEU A 149 29.64 6.27 6.89
N ARG A 150 29.09 7.24 7.62
CA ARG A 150 28.95 7.13 9.07
C ARG A 150 27.86 6.11 9.43
N LYS A 151 28.23 5.07 10.17
CA LYS A 151 27.32 4.07 10.70
C LYS A 151 26.45 4.70 11.78
N ARG A 152 25.17 4.33 11.78
CA ARG A 152 24.24 4.61 12.87
C ARG A 152 23.91 3.27 13.53
N GLN A 153 24.03 3.18 14.85
CA GLN A 153 23.53 2.01 15.56
C GLN A 153 22.00 2.05 15.55
N HIS A 154 21.39 0.94 15.17
CA HIS A 154 19.97 0.73 15.31
C HIS A 154 19.72 0.06 16.66
N ASN A 155 19.02 0.76 17.57
CA ASN A 155 18.76 0.30 18.93
C ASN A 155 17.28 -0.11 19.15
N GLY A 156 16.49 -0.26 18.07
CA GLY A 156 15.09 -0.66 18.15
C GLY A 156 14.12 0.36 18.77
N ALA A 157 14.61 1.48 19.32
CA ALA A 157 13.80 2.44 20.09
C ALA A 157 13.32 3.66 19.27
N LYS A 158 13.47 3.64 17.94
CA LYS A 158 13.16 4.79 17.08
C LYS A 158 11.66 4.87 16.79
N GLN A 159 11.06 6.03 16.98
CA GLN A 159 9.67 6.30 16.60
C GLN A 159 9.58 6.78 15.15
N ASN A 160 8.44 6.52 14.50
CA ASN A 160 8.22 6.91 13.11
C ASN A 160 8.21 8.45 12.99
N GLY A 161 8.95 8.99 12.00
CA GLY A 161 9.11 10.45 11.82
C GLY A 161 10.17 11.12 12.70
N GLN A 162 10.83 10.39 13.61
CA GLN A 162 11.90 10.95 14.43
C GLN A 162 13.15 11.21 13.59
N ALA A 163 13.74 12.41 13.72
CA ALA A 163 15.00 12.74 13.08
C ALA A 163 16.07 11.71 13.45
N ALA A 164 16.74 11.15 12.44
CA ALA A 164 17.66 10.05 12.66
C ALA A 164 18.81 10.49 13.59
N PRO A 165 19.14 9.72 14.64
CA PRO A 165 20.12 10.11 15.65
C PRO A 165 21.51 10.30 15.04
N LEU A 166 22.29 11.20 15.64
CA LEU A 166 23.65 11.52 15.18
C LEU A 166 24.49 10.24 15.01
N PRO A 167 25.30 10.14 13.94
CA PRO A 167 26.07 8.93 13.70
C PRO A 167 27.11 8.70 14.80
N SER A 168 27.09 7.51 15.40
CA SER A 168 27.98 7.12 16.52
C SER A 168 28.77 5.83 16.25
N GLY A 169 28.50 5.12 15.15
CA GLY A 169 29.03 3.76 14.91
C GLY A 169 30.34 3.68 14.11
N GLY A 170 31.08 4.78 13.98
CA GLY A 170 32.26 4.87 13.13
C GLY A 170 31.92 4.92 11.63
N ILE A 171 32.91 4.69 10.78
CA ILE A 171 32.78 4.77 9.31
C ILE A 171 32.74 3.35 8.72
N LEU A 172 31.88 3.11 7.72
CA LEU A 172 31.96 1.90 6.89
C LEU A 172 33.27 1.92 6.12
N LYS A 173 34.10 0.91 6.35
CA LYS A 173 35.29 0.65 5.53
C LYS A 173 34.89 -0.28 4.40
N LYS A 174 35.50 -0.09 3.22
CA LYS A 174 35.37 -0.99 2.09
C LYS A 174 35.75 -2.43 2.51
N GLY A 175 34.96 -3.42 2.10
CA GLY A 175 35.34 -4.83 2.21
C GLY A 175 36.46 -5.14 1.21
N ASN A 176 37.49 -5.87 1.64
CA ASN A 176 38.56 -6.36 0.75
C ASN A 176 38.02 -7.30 -0.31
#